data_AF-A0A4V0I1B5-F1
#
_entry.id   AF-A0A4V0I1B5-F1
#
_cell.length_a   1.000
_cell.length_b   1.000
_cell.length_c   1.000
_cell.angle_alpha   90.00
_cell.angle_beta   90.00
_cell.angle_gamma   90.00
#
_symmetry.space_group_name_H-M   'P 1'
#
loop_
_entity.id
_entity.type
_entity.pdbx_description
1 polymer ?
#
loop_
_entity_poly.entity_id
_entity_poly.type
_entity_poly.pdbx_seq_one_letter_code
_entity_poly.pdbx_strand_id
1 'polypeptide(L)'
;MSRTDQPDSPPPEWEPCAPGEVARLGKKLRGRKTRRVFLRAAVAAASAVVTGGGVWLAFGHRRGGEYDYGGIVCSEVVRQGADYMAGKVPEPTRSQIAEHVARCPRCGPLFKQMREQMDQMG
;
A
#
# COMPACT_ATOMS: atom_id res chain seq x y z
N MET A 1 -6.99 66.70 46.13
CA MET A 1 -7.23 65.59 45.19
C MET A 1 -8.66 65.13 45.39
N SER A 2 -9.61 65.68 44.62
CA SER A 2 -11.05 65.39 44.78
C SER A 2 -11.46 64.30 43.79
N ARG A 3 -11.97 63.17 44.32
CA ARG A 3 -12.50 62.04 43.56
C ARG A 3 -13.94 62.41 43.19
N THR A 4 -14.23 62.56 41.90
CA THR A 4 -15.60 62.72 41.40
C THR A 4 -16.33 61.39 41.54
N ASP A 5 -17.30 61.34 42.44
CA ASP A 5 -18.33 60.30 42.49
C ASP A 5 -19.12 60.34 41.18
N GLN A 6 -18.92 59.31 40.37
CA GLN A 6 -19.70 59.08 39.16
C GLN A 6 -21.00 58.40 39.60
N PRO A 7 -22.18 58.95 39.27
CA PRO A 7 -23.44 58.37 39.70
C PRO A 7 -23.57 56.94 39.20
N ASP A 8 -23.92 56.03 40.11
CA ASP A 8 -24.22 54.62 39.85
C ASP A 8 -25.37 54.54 38.84
N SER A 9 -25.02 54.48 37.55
CA SER A 9 -25.96 54.11 36.51
C SER A 9 -26.50 52.71 36.85
N PRO A 10 -27.82 52.51 36.86
CA PRO A 10 -28.40 51.21 37.14
C PRO A 10 -27.83 50.17 36.16
N PRO A 11 -27.61 48.92 36.60
CA PRO A 11 -27.09 47.89 35.73
C PRO A 11 -27.99 47.75 34.50
N PRO A 12 -27.42 47.58 33.30
CA PRO A 12 -28.21 47.45 32.08
C PRO A 12 -29.24 46.33 32.28
N GLU A 13 -30.51 46.69 32.09
CA GLU A 13 -31.62 45.75 32.17
C GLU A 13 -31.44 44.68 31.10
N TRP A 14 -31.54 43.42 31.52
CA TRP A 14 -31.33 42.30 30.61
C TRP A 14 -32.46 42.24 29.59
N GLU A 15 -32.20 42.67 28.35
CA GLU A 15 -33.19 42.62 27.30
C GLU A 15 -33.31 41.20 26.70
N PRO A 16 -34.53 40.72 26.43
CA PRO A 16 -34.74 39.45 25.75
C PRO A 16 -34.15 39.51 24.34
N CYS A 17 -33.27 38.56 24.01
CA CYS A 17 -32.64 38.50 22.69
C CYS A 17 -33.68 38.37 21.57
N ALA A 18 -33.39 39.01 20.43
CA ALA A 18 -34.23 38.89 19.25
C ALA A 18 -34.39 37.41 18.83
N PRO A 19 -35.61 36.98 18.46
CA PRO A 19 -35.87 35.59 18.11
C PRO A 19 -34.98 35.15 16.94
N GLY A 20 -34.24 34.06 17.14
CA GLY A 20 -33.39 33.44 16.12
C GLY A 20 -31.90 33.81 16.20
N GLU A 21 -31.49 34.77 17.03
CA GLU A 21 -30.08 35.16 17.12
C GLU A 21 -29.20 34.07 17.77
N VAL A 22 -29.70 33.44 18.83
CA VAL A 22 -29.06 32.27 19.47
C VAL A 22 -28.98 31.08 18.51
N ALA A 23 -30.01 30.85 17.70
CA ALA A 23 -30.04 29.79 16.71
C ALA A 23 -29.01 30.04 15.58
N ARG A 24 -28.83 31.30 15.15
CA ARG A 24 -27.82 31.70 14.16
C ARG A 24 -26.41 31.45 14.68
N LEU A 25 -26.14 31.78 15.95
CA LEU A 25 -24.86 31.52 16.60
C LEU A 25 -24.59 30.01 16.73
N GLY A 26 -25.60 29.25 17.13
CA GLY A 26 -25.55 27.79 17.23
C GLY A 26 -25.21 27.12 15.90
N LYS A 27 -25.85 27.53 14.80
CA LYS A 27 -25.54 27.02 13.44
C LYS A 27 -24.09 27.31 13.04
N LYS A 28 -23.58 28.51 13.32
CA LYS A 28 -22.21 28.93 12.99
C LYS A 28 -21.16 28.14 13.78
N LEU A 29 -21.42 27.87 15.07
CA LEU A 29 -20.54 27.05 15.91
C LEU A 29 -20.58 25.57 15.53
N ARG A 30 -21.77 25.03 15.21
CA ARG A 30 -21.93 23.62 14.81
C ARG A 30 -21.20 23.31 13.50
N GLY A 31 -21.27 24.21 12.51
CA GLY A 31 -20.55 24.06 11.24
C GLY A 31 -19.01 24.07 11.37
N ARG A 32 -18.47 24.82 12.35
CA ARG A 32 -17.03 24.80 12.63
C ARG A 32 -16.57 23.50 13.32
N LYS A 33 -17.40 22.93 14.21
CA LYS A 33 -17.08 21.68 14.92
C LYS A 33 -17.11 20.48 13.98
N THR A 34 -18.12 20.38 13.10
CA THR A 34 -18.23 19.27 12.14
C THR A 34 -17.09 19.25 11.12
N ARG A 35 -16.66 20.41 10.61
CA ARG A 35 -15.50 20.50 9.69
C ARG A 35 -14.20 19.97 10.31
N ARG A 36 -13.93 20.29 11.59
CA ARG A 36 -12.72 19.83 12.28
C ARG A 36 -12.73 18.32 12.53
N VAL A 37 -13.88 17.74 12.84
CA VAL A 37 -14.02 16.29 13.04
C VAL A 37 -13.85 15.53 11.72
N PHE A 38 -14.47 16.02 10.63
CA PHE A 38 -14.35 15.43 9.31
C PHE A 38 -12.90 15.44 8.80
N LEU A 39 -12.20 16.57 8.92
CA LEU A 39 -10.78 16.66 8.51
C LEU A 39 -9.87 15.72 9.31
N ARG A 40 -10.11 15.56 10.62
CA ARG A 40 -9.34 14.61 11.44
C ARG A 40 -9.61 13.15 11.05
N ALA A 41 -10.85 12.81 10.71
CA ALA A 41 -11.21 11.47 10.23
C ALA A 41 -10.59 11.16 8.86
N ALA A 42 -10.55 12.14 7.94
CA ALA A 42 -9.92 11.98 6.63
C ALA A 42 -8.41 11.71 6.71
N VAL A 43 -7.70 12.40 7.61
CA VAL A 43 -6.25 12.18 7.82
C VAL A 43 -5.98 10.79 8.42
N ALA A 44 -6.82 10.32 9.35
CA ALA A 44 -6.67 8.99 9.95
C ALA A 44 -6.99 7.84 8.97
N ALA A 45 -7.91 8.05 8.01
CA ALA A 45 -8.20 7.06 6.97
C ALA A 45 -7.07 6.95 5.92
N ALA A 46 -6.41 8.07 5.59
CA ALA A 46 -5.32 8.09 4.63
C ALA A 46 -4.06 7.34 5.11
N SER A 47 -3.77 7.33 6.41
CA SER A 47 -2.60 6.64 6.96
C SER A 47 -2.73 5.11 6.99
N ALA A 48 -3.94 4.57 7.10
CA ALA A 48 -4.20 3.13 7.12
C ALA A 48 -3.99 2.46 5.74
N VAL A 49 -4.28 3.17 4.66
CA VAL A 49 -4.14 2.64 3.29
C VAL A 49 -2.67 2.53 2.88
N VAL A 50 -1.83 3.49 3.29
CA VAL A 50 -0.40 3.54 2.90
C VAL A 50 0.43 2.46 3.63
N THR A 51 0.09 2.13 4.87
CA THR A 51 0.85 1.12 5.64
C THR A 51 0.34 -0.31 5.45
N GLY A 52 -0.97 -0.53 5.30
CA GLY A 52 -1.53 -1.87 5.12
C GLY A 52 -1.49 -2.40 3.68
N GLY A 53 -1.85 -1.55 2.70
CA GLY A 53 -2.00 -2.00 1.30
C GLY A 53 -0.68 -2.15 0.55
N GLY A 54 0.28 -1.25 0.80
CA GLY A 54 1.58 -1.25 0.11
C GLY A 54 2.43 -2.47 0.46
N VAL A 55 2.43 -2.90 1.73
CA VAL A 55 3.22 -4.05 2.18
C VAL A 55 2.64 -5.36 1.65
N TRP A 56 1.32 -5.52 1.59
CA TRP A 56 0.71 -6.74 1.05
C TRP A 56 0.89 -6.84 -0.47
N LEU A 57 0.85 -5.74 -1.22
CA LEU A 57 1.18 -5.76 -2.65
C LEU A 57 2.69 -5.99 -2.89
N ALA A 58 3.57 -5.43 -2.05
CA ALA A 58 5.01 -5.61 -2.17
C ALA A 58 5.50 -7.02 -1.76
N PHE A 59 4.86 -7.66 -0.78
CA PHE A 59 5.28 -8.97 -0.24
C PHE A 59 4.34 -10.13 -0.60
N GLY A 60 3.10 -9.87 -1.01
CA GLY A 60 2.08 -10.89 -1.29
C GLY A 60 2.34 -11.73 -2.54
N HIS A 61 3.27 -11.31 -3.41
CA HIS A 61 3.73 -12.11 -4.54
C HIS A 61 4.78 -13.17 -4.18
N ARG A 62 5.35 -13.16 -2.97
CA ARG A 62 6.22 -14.25 -2.48
C ARG A 62 5.42 -15.43 -1.92
N ARG A 63 4.40 -15.89 -2.67
CA ARG A 63 3.65 -17.10 -2.33
C ARG A 63 4.30 -18.31 -2.98
N GLY A 64 4.94 -19.12 -2.15
CA GLY A 64 5.49 -20.44 -2.48
C GLY A 64 7.01 -20.40 -2.41
N GLY A 65 7.59 -21.10 -1.43
CA GLY A 65 9.03 -21.32 -1.39
C GLY A 65 9.47 -21.92 -2.71
N GLU A 66 10.21 -21.15 -3.50
CA GLU A 66 10.80 -21.66 -4.72
C GLU A 66 11.80 -22.75 -4.33
N TYR A 67 11.81 -23.84 -5.09
CA TYR A 67 12.83 -24.86 -4.91
C TYR A 67 14.18 -24.25 -5.24
N ASP A 68 15.14 -24.36 -4.33
CA ASP A 68 16.53 -24.02 -4.57
C ASP A 68 17.33 -25.31 -4.67
N TYR A 69 17.74 -25.64 -5.89
CA TYR A 69 18.62 -26.75 -6.19
C TYR A 69 19.79 -26.19 -6.99
N GLY A 70 21.02 -26.43 -6.53
CA GLY A 70 22.22 -25.91 -7.19
C GLY A 70 22.43 -24.39 -7.03
N GLY A 71 21.74 -23.73 -6.09
CA GLY A 71 21.86 -22.28 -5.87
C GLY A 71 21.08 -21.43 -6.87
N ILE A 72 20.11 -22.03 -7.56
CA ILE A 72 19.23 -21.35 -8.53
C ILE A 72 17.77 -21.71 -8.27
N VAL A 73 16.91 -20.70 -8.30
CA VAL A 73 15.46 -20.84 -8.08
C VAL A 73 14.70 -21.14 -9.37
N CYS A 74 13.51 -21.73 -9.25
CA CYS A 74 12.69 -22.10 -10.41
C CYS A 74 12.43 -20.93 -11.37
N SER A 75 12.14 -19.72 -10.85
CA SER A 75 11.88 -18.54 -11.71
C SER A 75 13.08 -18.17 -12.57
N GLU A 76 14.29 -18.28 -12.03
CA GLU A 76 15.53 -18.00 -12.74
C GLU A 76 15.79 -19.04 -13.83
N VAL A 77 15.58 -20.33 -13.52
CA VAL A 77 15.70 -21.43 -14.48
C VAL A 77 14.74 -21.26 -15.66
N VAL A 78 13.48 -20.87 -15.39
CA VAL A 78 12.49 -20.62 -16.44
C VAL A 78 12.88 -19.41 -17.29
N ARG A 79 13.34 -18.33 -16.65
CA ARG A 79 13.79 -17.11 -17.34
C ARG A 79 14.94 -17.38 -18.31
N GLN A 80 15.90 -18.21 -17.90
CA GLN A 80 17.07 -18.56 -18.72
C GLN A 80 16.88 -19.78 -19.61
N GLY A 81 15.71 -20.44 -19.58
CA GLY A 81 15.51 -21.73 -20.24
C GLY A 81 15.71 -21.70 -21.75
N ALA A 82 15.26 -20.65 -22.43
CA ALA A 82 15.46 -20.49 -23.87
C ALA A 82 16.95 -20.31 -24.23
N ASP A 83 17.68 -19.50 -23.47
CA ASP A 83 19.12 -19.28 -23.68
C ASP A 83 19.93 -20.54 -23.35
N TYR A 84 19.50 -21.31 -22.35
CA TYR A 84 20.11 -22.59 -21.99
C TYR A 84 19.99 -23.59 -23.15
N MET A 85 18.79 -23.74 -23.70
CA MET A 85 18.53 -24.61 -24.86
C MET A 85 19.28 -24.15 -26.11
N ALA A 86 19.47 -22.84 -26.28
CA ALA A 86 20.27 -22.25 -27.34
C ALA A 86 21.78 -22.29 -27.08
N GLY A 87 22.25 -22.82 -25.94
CA GLY A 87 23.66 -22.89 -25.60
C GLY A 87 24.33 -21.54 -25.31
N LYS A 88 23.55 -20.49 -25.02
CA LYS A 88 24.02 -19.12 -24.76
C LYS A 88 24.35 -18.83 -23.29
N VAL A 89 23.93 -19.71 -22.39
CA VAL A 89 24.18 -19.58 -20.95
C VAL A 89 25.63 -20.00 -20.63
N PRO A 90 26.38 -19.24 -19.80
CA PRO A 90 27.75 -19.57 -19.39
C PRO A 90 27.82 -20.85 -18.55
N GLU A 91 28.97 -21.55 -18.60
CA GLU A 91 29.19 -22.85 -17.94
C GLU A 91 28.80 -22.94 -16.46
N PRO A 92 29.17 -22.00 -15.56
CA PRO A 92 28.75 -22.11 -14.16
C PRO A 92 27.23 -22.08 -13.98
N THR A 93 26.51 -21.38 -14.85
CA THR A 93 25.05 -21.29 -14.78
C THR A 93 24.39 -22.48 -15.47
N ARG A 94 25.03 -23.02 -16.51
CA ARG A 94 24.57 -24.22 -17.21
C ARG A 94 24.54 -25.44 -16.29
N SER A 95 25.55 -25.62 -15.44
CA SER A 95 25.60 -26.71 -14.47
C SER A 95 24.53 -26.57 -13.39
N GLN A 96 24.30 -25.35 -12.89
CA GLN A 96 23.23 -25.05 -11.92
C GLN A 96 21.84 -25.37 -12.49
N ILE A 97 21.57 -24.93 -13.73
CA ILE A 97 20.30 -25.24 -14.41
C ILE A 97 20.14 -26.74 -14.60
N ALA A 98 21.19 -27.45 -15.05
CA ALA A 98 21.15 -28.90 -15.24
C ALA A 98 20.85 -29.65 -13.92
N GLU A 99 21.50 -29.27 -12.83
CA GLU A 99 21.24 -29.84 -11.50
C GLU A 99 19.81 -29.56 -11.03
N HIS A 100 19.33 -28.33 -11.24
CA HIS A 100 17.98 -27.95 -10.86
C HIS A 100 16.93 -28.72 -11.64
N VAL A 101 17.05 -28.80 -12.97
CA VAL A 101 16.09 -29.52 -13.83
C VAL A 101 16.06 -31.02 -13.48
N ALA A 102 17.19 -31.61 -13.08
CA ALA A 102 17.27 -33.01 -12.68
C ALA A 102 16.54 -33.31 -11.36
N ARG A 103 16.48 -32.35 -10.43
CA ARG A 103 15.89 -32.55 -9.09
C ARG A 103 14.51 -31.93 -8.92
N CYS A 104 14.20 -30.89 -9.68
CA CYS A 104 12.95 -30.15 -9.54
C CYS A 104 11.79 -30.86 -10.26
N PRO A 105 10.71 -31.23 -9.54
CA PRO A 105 9.57 -31.92 -10.13
C PRO A 105 8.78 -31.05 -11.12
N ARG A 106 8.99 -29.73 -11.11
CA ARG A 106 8.31 -28.77 -12.00
C ARG A 106 9.11 -28.43 -13.25
N CYS A 107 10.41 -28.23 -13.12
CA CYS A 107 11.25 -27.78 -14.23
C CYS A 107 11.60 -28.91 -15.21
N GLY A 108 11.72 -30.16 -14.75
CA GLY A 108 11.95 -31.32 -15.63
C GLY A 108 10.93 -31.44 -16.78
N PRO A 109 9.63 -31.56 -16.48
CA PRO A 109 8.59 -31.63 -17.51
C PRO A 109 8.54 -30.41 -18.44
N LEU A 110 8.79 -29.21 -17.89
CA LEU A 110 8.79 -27.96 -18.66
C LEU A 110 9.89 -27.97 -19.74
N PHE A 111 11.12 -28.36 -19.39
CA PHE A 111 12.23 -28.41 -20.34
C PHE A 111 12.04 -29.49 -21.41
N LYS A 112 11.38 -30.60 -21.06
CA LYS A 112 10.98 -31.61 -22.04
C LYS A 112 10.01 -31.03 -23.06
N GLN A 113 8.95 -30.35 -22.62
CA GLN A 113 7.99 -29.71 -23.51
C GLN A 113 8.62 -28.65 -24.41
N MET A 114 9.53 -27.82 -23.87
CA MET A 114 10.24 -26.80 -24.66
C MET A 114 11.10 -27.43 -25.77
N ARG A 115 11.75 -28.57 -25.48
CA ARG A 115 12.53 -29.32 -26.49
C ARG A 115 11.65 -29.84 -27.61
N GLU A 116 10.54 -30.48 -27.25
CA GLU A 116 9.57 -31.01 -28.22
C GLU A 116 9.00 -29.90 -29.13
N GLN A 117 8.80 -28.69 -28.60
CA GLN A 117 8.36 -27.54 -29.40
C GLN A 117 9.44 -27.04 -30.36
N MET A 118 10.70 -27.01 -29.95
CA MET A 118 11.81 -26.61 -30.83
C MET A 118 12.00 -27.61 -31.97
N ASP A 119 11.91 -28.91 -31.68
CA ASP A 119 12.03 -29.97 -32.69
C ASP A 119 10.90 -29.91 -33.73
N GLN A 120 9.72 -29.39 -33.36
CA GLN A 120 8.59 -29.19 -34.28
C GLN A 120 8.72 -27.94 -35.16
N MET A 121 9.62 -27.02 -34.83
CA MET A 121 9.84 -25.75 -35.56
C MET A 121 11.10 -25.75 -36.42
N GLY A 122 11.93 -26.78 -36.35
CA GLY A 122 13.13 -26.96 -37.17
C GLY A 122 12.87 -27.80 -38.41
#